data_AF-A0A135HPI7-F1
#
_entry.id   AF-A0A135HPI7-F1
#
_cell.length_a   1.000
_cell.length_b   1.000
_cell.length_c   1.000
_cell.angle_alpha   90.00
_cell.angle_beta   90.00
_cell.angle_gamma   90.00
#
_symmetry.space_group_name_H-M   'P 1'
#
loop_
_entity.id
_entity.type
_entity.pdbx_description
1 polymer ?
#
loop_
_entity_poly.entity_id
_entity_poly.type
_entity_poly.pdbx_seq_one_letter_code
_entity_poly.pdbx_strand_id
1 'polypeptide(L)'
;MSRFLGAIRQLGYVVDDIEAAMAHWHSVMGVGPWFYNPRVPIEDYRYDGKSYEVHNSVALANSGPLQVELIQTRNDAPSMYRDFLRAGRRGLQHVAYWTTDYDADLTRMEAEGFGQKMSGKVGANGRFVYFDREAHPGTVIELSEVMGPKGRLFDLIRQSSEGWDGADPVRPFPDLSTL
;
A
#
# COMPACT_ATOMS: atom_id res chain seq x y z
N MET A 1 -4.10 -17.64 -8.66
CA MET A 1 -4.70 -16.87 -7.56
C MET A 1 -4.33 -17.53 -6.23
N SER A 2 -4.24 -16.76 -5.14
CA SER A 2 -4.13 -17.28 -3.78
C SER A 2 -5.36 -18.14 -3.45
N ARG A 3 -5.14 -19.26 -2.77
CA ARG A 3 -6.22 -20.10 -2.24
C ARG A 3 -6.99 -19.45 -1.08
N PHE A 4 -6.45 -18.37 -0.52
CA PHE A 4 -7.01 -17.70 0.67
C PHE A 4 -7.78 -16.43 0.33
N LEU A 5 -7.16 -15.55 -0.46
CA LEU A 5 -7.56 -14.14 -0.60
C LEU A 5 -7.72 -13.71 -2.08
N GLY A 6 -7.66 -14.64 -3.03
CA GLY A 6 -7.84 -14.34 -4.45
C GLY A 6 -6.59 -13.78 -5.13
N ALA A 7 -6.74 -12.77 -5.98
CA ALA A 7 -5.63 -12.19 -6.75
C ALA A 7 -4.85 -11.17 -5.93
N ILE A 8 -3.52 -11.16 -6.08
CA ILE A 8 -2.68 -10.02 -5.66
C ILE A 8 -3.11 -8.81 -6.50
N ARG A 9 -3.32 -7.67 -5.85
CA ARG A 9 -3.77 -6.43 -6.47
C ARG A 9 -2.75 -5.30 -6.42
N GLN A 10 -1.86 -5.31 -5.43
CA GLN A 10 -0.90 -4.24 -5.23
C GLN A 10 0.46 -4.78 -4.79
N LEU A 11 1.52 -4.07 -5.19
CA LEU A 11 2.91 -4.33 -4.84
C LEU A 11 3.45 -3.12 -4.06
N GLY A 12 3.77 -3.30 -2.78
CA GLY A 12 4.27 -2.23 -1.93
C GLY A 12 5.80 -2.22 -1.85
N TYR A 13 6.41 -1.16 -2.37
CA TYR A 13 7.85 -0.94 -2.40
C TYR A 13 8.23 0.11 -1.35
N VAL A 14 9.12 -0.26 -0.44
CA VAL A 14 9.69 0.69 0.54
C VAL A 14 10.99 1.27 -0.01
N VAL A 15 11.07 2.60 -0.04
CA VAL A 15 12.16 3.37 -0.66
C VAL A 15 12.70 4.45 0.27
N ASP A 16 13.97 4.81 0.08
CA ASP A 16 14.63 5.85 0.88
C ASP A 16 14.20 7.27 0.45
N ASP A 17 13.94 7.48 -0.84
CA ASP A 17 13.52 8.75 -1.46
C ASP A 17 12.40 8.49 -2.47
N ILE A 18 11.17 8.87 -2.12
CA ILE A 18 9.99 8.59 -2.94
C ILE A 18 9.93 9.44 -4.20
N GLU A 19 10.43 10.67 -4.15
CA GLU A 19 10.51 11.57 -5.30
C GLU A 19 11.48 11.01 -6.36
N ALA A 20 12.67 10.57 -5.95
CA ALA A 20 13.62 9.91 -6.82
C ALA A 20 13.11 8.55 -7.35
N ALA A 21 12.38 7.80 -6.51
CA ALA A 21 11.77 6.54 -6.93
C ALA A 21 10.69 6.75 -8.00
N MET A 22 9.76 7.69 -7.80
CA MET A 22 8.77 8.07 -8.83
C MET A 22 9.48 8.47 -10.13
N ALA A 23 10.54 9.28 -10.04
CA ALA A 23 11.35 9.69 -11.19
C ALA A 23 11.89 8.49 -11.97
N HIS A 24 12.49 7.51 -11.27
CA HIS A 24 12.97 6.29 -11.90
C HIS A 24 11.85 5.49 -12.58
N TRP A 25 10.72 5.29 -11.89
CA TRP A 25 9.61 4.52 -12.43
C TRP A 25 9.00 5.15 -13.68
N HIS A 26 8.79 6.47 -13.70
CA HIS A 26 8.18 7.09 -14.88
C HIS A 26 9.18 7.28 -16.03
N SER A 27 10.46 7.57 -15.75
CA SER A 27 11.46 7.88 -16.79
C SER A 27 12.19 6.66 -17.34
N VAL A 28 12.40 5.63 -16.52
CA VAL A 28 13.15 4.42 -16.90
C VAL A 28 12.19 3.26 -17.14
N MET A 29 11.24 3.04 -16.23
CA MET A 29 10.30 1.91 -16.35
C MET A 29 9.08 2.24 -17.22
N GLY A 30 8.82 3.52 -17.50
CA GLY A 30 7.66 3.97 -18.28
C GLY A 30 6.32 3.75 -17.56
N VAL A 31 6.31 3.76 -16.22
CA VAL A 31 5.12 3.52 -15.40
C VAL A 31 4.63 4.81 -14.75
N GLY A 32 3.35 5.10 -14.92
CA GLY A 32 2.65 6.27 -14.38
C GLY A 32 1.23 6.35 -14.93
N PRO A 33 0.53 7.47 -14.71
CA PRO A 33 0.93 8.59 -13.87
C PRO A 33 0.94 8.18 -12.38
N TRP A 34 1.79 8.82 -11.58
CA TRP A 34 1.86 8.63 -10.13
C TRP A 34 0.97 9.61 -9.40
N PHE A 35 0.17 9.14 -8.46
CA PHE A 35 -0.61 9.98 -7.55
C PHE A 35 0.10 10.04 -6.21
N TYR A 36 0.63 11.22 -5.84
CA TYR A 36 1.52 11.39 -4.70
C TYR A 36 0.81 12.02 -3.50
N ASN A 37 0.83 11.32 -2.36
CA ASN A 37 0.40 11.82 -1.06
C ASN A 37 1.61 11.98 -0.12
N PRO A 38 2.01 13.21 0.24
CA PRO A 38 3.16 13.44 1.12
C PRO A 38 2.90 13.04 2.58
N ARG A 39 1.64 12.91 3.00
CA ARG A 39 1.27 12.53 4.37
C ARG A 39 -0.07 11.80 4.39
N VAL A 40 0.00 10.47 4.46
CA VAL A 40 -1.21 9.64 4.59
C VAL A 40 -1.88 9.90 5.95
N PRO A 41 -3.19 10.21 5.99
CA PRO A 41 -3.94 10.37 7.22
C PRO A 41 -4.35 8.99 7.77
N ILE A 42 -3.41 8.30 8.42
CA ILE A 42 -3.66 6.98 9.02
C ILE A 42 -4.28 7.16 10.40
N GLU A 43 -5.44 6.55 10.59
CA GLU A 43 -6.17 6.44 11.86
C GLU A 43 -5.93 5.07 12.51
N ASP A 44 -6.11 4.99 13.83
CA ASP A 44 -6.07 3.75 14.62
C ASP A 44 -4.83 2.88 14.36
N TYR A 45 -3.69 3.52 14.09
CA TYR A 45 -2.47 2.80 13.75
C TYR A 45 -1.95 1.98 14.93
N ARG A 46 -1.69 0.69 14.68
CA ARG A 46 -1.12 -0.24 15.66
C ARG A 46 0.06 -1.00 15.07
N TYR A 47 1.08 -1.22 15.91
CA TYR A 47 2.22 -2.09 15.62
C TYR A 47 2.52 -2.94 16.87
N ASP A 48 2.56 -4.26 16.72
CA ASP A 48 2.68 -5.21 17.84
C ASP A 48 1.68 -4.91 18.98
N GLY A 49 0.43 -4.62 18.61
CA GLY A 49 -0.67 -4.32 19.53
C GLY A 49 -0.62 -2.94 20.21
N LYS A 50 0.44 -2.14 20.00
CA LYS A 50 0.62 -0.80 20.59
C LYS A 50 0.29 0.30 19.58
N SER A 51 -0.27 1.41 20.07
CA SER A 51 -0.61 2.56 19.24
C SER A 51 0.58 3.48 19.01
N TYR A 52 0.71 4.01 17.79
CA TYR A 52 1.75 4.96 17.41
C TYR A 52 1.23 6.00 16.41
N GLU A 53 1.88 7.16 16.36
CA GLU A 53 1.66 8.14 15.30
C GLU A 53 2.73 7.99 14.23
N VAL A 54 2.34 7.46 13.07
CA VAL A 54 3.22 7.31 11.91
C VAL A 54 3.09 8.49 10.96
N HIS A 55 4.19 8.80 10.27
CA HIS A 55 4.18 9.70 9.13
C HIS A 55 4.80 8.96 7.96
N ASN A 56 3.97 8.61 6.98
CA ASN A 56 4.41 8.00 5.73
C ASN A 56 3.99 8.89 4.55
N SER A 57 4.83 8.92 3.52
CA SER A 57 4.44 9.37 2.19
C SER A 57 4.20 8.15 1.31
N VAL A 58 3.22 8.24 0.42
CA VAL A 58 2.90 7.18 -0.55
C VAL A 58 2.70 7.75 -1.93
N ALA A 59 3.05 6.97 -2.95
CA ALA A 59 2.73 7.27 -4.34
C ALA A 59 2.17 6.02 -4.99
N LEU A 60 1.10 6.17 -5.77
CA LEU A 60 0.38 5.06 -6.40
C LEU A 60 0.35 5.23 -7.91
N ALA A 61 0.66 4.17 -8.65
CA ALA A 61 0.47 4.08 -10.09
C ALA A 61 0.01 2.67 -10.47
N ASN A 62 -0.55 2.50 -11.67
CA ASN A 62 -0.95 1.20 -12.17
C ASN A 62 -0.11 0.76 -13.37
N SER A 63 0.20 -0.54 -13.43
CA SER A 63 0.75 -1.22 -14.60
C SER A 63 -0.17 -2.40 -14.93
N GLY A 64 -1.09 -2.16 -15.87
CA GLY A 64 -2.19 -3.09 -16.13
C GLY A 64 -3.04 -3.34 -14.88
N PRO A 65 -3.29 -4.60 -14.49
CA PRO A 65 -4.16 -4.92 -13.35
C PRO A 65 -3.49 -4.76 -11.97
N LEU A 66 -2.18 -4.51 -11.92
CA LEU A 66 -1.43 -4.37 -10.67
C LEU A 66 -1.21 -2.90 -10.34
N GLN A 67 -1.48 -2.52 -9.10
CA GLN A 67 -1.07 -1.24 -8.54
C GLN A 67 0.35 -1.38 -7.98
N VAL A 68 1.21 -0.41 -8.27
CA VAL A 68 2.52 -0.24 -7.64
C VAL A 68 2.37 0.89 -6.63
N GLU A 69 2.71 0.61 -5.39
CA GLU A 69 2.78 1.58 -4.31
C GLU A 69 4.24 1.80 -3.93
N LEU A 70 4.67 3.06 -3.91
CA LEU A 70 5.92 3.48 -3.30
C LEU A 70 5.63 4.03 -1.92
N ILE A 71 6.44 3.66 -0.93
CA ILE A 71 6.28 4.04 0.47
C ILE A 71 7.60 4.59 0.99
N GLN A 72 7.55 5.77 1.60
CA GLN A 72 8.66 6.30 2.39
C GLN A 72 8.20 6.60 3.81
N THR A 73 8.89 6.03 4.79
CA THR A 73 8.74 6.40 6.20
C THR A 73 9.37 7.78 6.43
N ARG A 74 8.61 8.73 6.96
CA ARG A 74 9.07 10.10 7.25
C ARG A 74 9.34 10.35 8.73
N ASN A 75 9.01 9.40 9.60
CA ASN A 75 9.42 9.37 11.00
C ASN A 75 9.91 7.98 11.42
N ASP A 76 10.45 7.85 12.63
CA ASP A 76 11.02 6.59 13.14
C ASP A 76 10.03 5.74 13.97
N ALA A 77 8.72 6.04 13.85
CA ALA A 77 7.67 5.32 14.54
C ALA A 77 7.69 3.82 14.15
N PRO A 78 7.45 2.90 15.11
CA PRO A 78 7.43 1.46 14.82
C PRO A 78 6.48 1.08 13.69
N SER A 79 7.04 0.40 12.68
CA SER A 79 6.32 -0.09 11.51
C SER A 79 7.10 -1.22 10.86
N MET A 80 6.40 -2.06 10.09
CA MET A 80 7.06 -3.07 9.28
C MET A 80 7.99 -2.45 8.22
N TYR A 81 7.68 -1.24 7.74
CA TYR A 81 8.51 -0.52 6.78
C TYR A 81 9.84 -0.06 7.39
N ARG A 82 9.79 0.51 8.61
CA ARG A 82 11.00 0.89 9.34
C ARG A 82 11.88 -0.32 9.63
N ASP A 83 11.28 -1.42 10.06
CA ASP A 83 12.04 -2.63 10.39
C ASP A 83 12.65 -3.26 9.13
N PHE A 84 11.95 -3.18 7.99
CA PHE A 84 12.48 -3.58 6.68
C PHE A 84 13.71 -2.75 6.27
N LEU A 85 13.65 -1.42 6.40
CA LEU A 85 14.78 -0.52 6.13
C LEU A 85 15.96 -0.77 7.07
N ARG A 86 15.70 -0.96 8.38
CA ARG A 86 16.73 -1.26 9.39
C ARG A 86 17.42 -2.60 9.16
N ALA A 87 16.74 -3.56 8.54
CA ALA A 87 17.34 -4.81 8.09
C ALA A 87 18.22 -4.64 6.83
N GLY A 88 18.45 -3.40 6.36
CA GLY A 88 19.25 -3.10 5.18
C GLY A 88 18.52 -3.32 3.85
N ARG A 89 17.21 -3.55 3.88
CA ARG A 89 16.42 -3.90 2.69
C ARG A 89 15.75 -2.67 2.08
N ARG A 90 15.51 -2.72 0.77
CA ARG A 90 14.72 -1.77 -0.02
C ARG A 90 13.97 -2.53 -1.10
N GLY A 91 12.95 -1.91 -1.68
CA GLY A 91 12.18 -2.48 -2.77
C GLY A 91 10.93 -3.20 -2.27
N LEU A 92 10.52 -4.26 -2.98
CA LEU A 92 9.26 -4.96 -2.71
C LEU A 92 9.25 -5.52 -1.28
N GLN A 93 8.37 -4.97 -0.46
CA GLN A 93 8.22 -5.35 0.94
C GLN A 93 7.01 -6.25 1.14
N HIS A 94 5.87 -5.91 0.53
CA HIS A 94 4.63 -6.67 0.65
C HIS A 94 3.87 -6.78 -0.68
N VAL A 95 2.90 -7.69 -0.68
CA VAL A 95 1.83 -7.77 -1.68
C VAL A 95 0.48 -7.61 -0.98
N ALA A 96 -0.43 -6.86 -1.60
CA ALA A 96 -1.77 -6.64 -1.04
C ALA A 96 -2.85 -7.42 -1.78
N TYR A 97 -3.80 -7.91 -0.99
CA TYR A 97 -5.09 -8.41 -1.44
C TYR A 97 -6.16 -7.40 -1.05
N TRP A 98 -7.06 -7.11 -1.98
CA TRP A 98 -8.17 -6.20 -1.74
C TRP A 98 -9.43 -6.98 -1.43
N THR A 99 -10.16 -6.55 -0.40
CA THR A 99 -11.37 -7.23 0.07
C THR A 99 -12.52 -6.26 0.28
N THR A 100 -13.73 -6.75 0.06
CA THR A 100 -14.98 -6.12 0.45
C THR A 100 -15.65 -6.83 1.63
N ASP A 101 -15.00 -7.83 2.22
CA ASP A 101 -15.48 -8.60 3.37
C ASP A 101 -14.32 -8.77 4.37
N TYR A 102 -13.86 -7.63 4.88
CA TYR A 102 -12.63 -7.52 5.68
C TYR A 102 -12.66 -8.42 6.90
N ASP A 103 -13.77 -8.44 7.65
CA ASP A 103 -13.86 -9.18 8.90
C ASP A 103 -13.85 -10.70 8.65
N ALA A 104 -14.50 -11.19 7.58
CA ALA A 104 -14.46 -12.60 7.22
C ALA A 104 -13.09 -13.04 6.72
N ASP A 105 -12.43 -12.24 5.89
CA ASP A 105 -11.10 -12.55 5.37
C ASP A 105 -10.01 -12.45 6.45
N LEU A 106 -10.13 -11.49 7.37
CA LEU A 106 -9.27 -11.41 8.56
C LEU A 106 -9.40 -12.67 9.41
N THR A 107 -10.64 -13.06 9.75
CA THR A 107 -10.93 -14.28 10.53
C THR A 107 -10.34 -15.52 9.86
N ARG A 108 -10.44 -15.61 8.52
CA ARG A 108 -9.85 -16.70 7.74
C ARG A 108 -8.33 -16.74 7.87
N MET A 109 -7.66 -15.60 7.75
CA MET A 109 -6.20 -15.53 7.86
C MET A 109 -5.72 -15.88 9.28
N GLU A 110 -6.42 -15.42 10.31
CA GLU A 110 -6.13 -15.78 11.70
C GLU A 110 -6.33 -17.27 11.97
N ALA A 111 -7.36 -17.90 11.37
CA ALA A 111 -7.58 -19.34 11.47
C ALA A 111 -6.46 -20.17 10.80
N GLU A 112 -5.79 -19.63 9.78
CA GLU A 112 -4.57 -20.21 9.18
C GLU A 112 -3.30 -19.90 10.00
N GLY A 113 -3.47 -19.20 11.13
CA GLY A 113 -2.43 -18.88 12.11
C GLY A 113 -1.63 -17.62 11.81
N PHE A 114 -2.07 -16.75 10.89
CA PHE A 114 -1.40 -15.48 10.64
C PHE A 114 -1.72 -14.49 11.76
N GLY A 115 -0.69 -13.93 12.40
CA GLY A 115 -0.86 -12.90 13.42
C GLY A 115 -0.88 -11.51 12.81
N GLN A 116 -1.69 -10.60 13.37
CA GLN A 116 -1.69 -9.20 12.97
C GLN A 116 -0.42 -8.50 13.51
N LYS A 117 0.42 -7.97 12.61
CA LYS A 117 1.67 -7.29 12.98
C LYS A 117 1.53 -5.76 12.98
N MET A 118 0.87 -5.23 11.95
CA MET A 118 0.67 -3.80 11.73
C MET A 118 -0.72 -3.57 11.16
N SER A 119 -1.48 -2.60 11.66
CA SER A 119 -2.83 -2.30 11.17
C SER A 119 -3.17 -0.82 11.32
N GLY A 120 -4.23 -0.40 10.64
CA GLY A 120 -4.76 0.95 10.72
C GLY A 120 -5.90 1.16 9.73
N LYS A 121 -6.27 2.42 9.53
CA LYS A 121 -7.38 2.81 8.64
C LYS A 121 -7.04 4.08 7.88
N VAL A 122 -7.44 4.15 6.61
CA VAL A 122 -7.33 5.34 5.76
C VAL A 122 -8.69 5.63 5.14
N GLY A 123 -9.33 6.71 5.59
CA GLY A 123 -10.69 7.08 5.15
C GLY A 123 -11.77 6.10 5.63
N ALA A 124 -13.03 6.41 5.30
CA ALA A 124 -14.17 5.57 5.69
C ALA A 124 -14.09 4.18 5.02
N ASN A 125 -14.19 3.11 5.82
CA ASN A 125 -14.10 1.70 5.38
C ASN A 125 -12.83 1.36 4.59
N GLY A 126 -11.70 2.00 4.94
CA GLY A 126 -10.38 1.74 4.35
C GLY A 126 -9.41 1.12 5.35
N ARG A 127 -9.85 0.07 6.07
CA ARG A 127 -9.01 -0.68 7.01
C ARG A 127 -7.90 -1.43 6.26
N PHE A 128 -6.76 -1.61 6.93
CA PHE A 128 -5.69 -2.47 6.45
C PHE A 128 -5.05 -3.24 7.61
N VAL A 129 -4.50 -4.40 7.29
CA VAL A 129 -3.70 -5.20 8.20
C VAL A 129 -2.59 -5.92 7.45
N TYR A 130 -1.42 -5.99 8.08
CA TYR A 130 -0.24 -6.71 7.64
C TYR A 130 0.00 -7.85 8.60
N PHE A 131 0.30 -9.02 8.04
CA PHE A 131 0.52 -10.22 8.83
C PHE A 131 2.00 -10.44 9.16
N ASP A 132 2.26 -11.15 10.26
CA ASP A 132 3.57 -11.37 10.88
C ASP A 132 4.48 -12.40 10.16
N ARG A 133 4.08 -12.90 8.99
CA ARG A 133 4.81 -13.94 8.25
C ARG A 133 5.44 -13.39 6.98
N GLU A 134 6.72 -13.66 6.81
CA GLU A 134 7.46 -13.54 5.55
C GLU A 134 8.54 -14.63 5.47
N ALA A 135 8.90 -15.04 4.25
CA ALA A 135 10.05 -15.91 4.01
C ALA A 135 11.22 -15.11 3.39
N HIS A 136 10.89 -14.19 2.49
CA HIS A 136 11.82 -13.26 1.85
C HIS A 136 11.10 -11.94 1.56
N PRO A 137 11.84 -10.85 1.25
CA PRO A 137 11.25 -9.58 0.83
C PRO A 137 10.19 -9.76 -0.26
N GLY A 138 9.05 -9.09 -0.10
CA GLY A 138 7.91 -9.17 -1.01
C GLY A 138 6.93 -10.31 -0.74
N THR A 139 7.06 -10.99 0.40
CA THR A 139 6.11 -12.05 0.81
C THR A 139 5.26 -11.68 2.02
N VAL A 140 5.46 -10.50 2.61
CA VAL A 140 4.50 -9.97 3.59
C VAL A 140 3.15 -9.80 2.90
N ILE A 141 2.10 -10.24 3.56
CA ILE A 141 0.72 -10.13 3.08
C ILE A 141 0.07 -8.93 3.75
N GLU A 142 -0.48 -8.03 2.93
CA GLU A 142 -1.46 -7.03 3.35
C GLU A 142 -2.87 -7.49 2.94
N LEU A 143 -3.83 -7.34 3.85
CA LEU A 143 -5.26 -7.34 3.54
C LEU A 143 -5.78 -5.90 3.64
N SER A 144 -6.30 -5.38 2.53
CA SER A 144 -6.78 -4.00 2.42
C SER A 144 -8.26 -3.96 2.06
N GLU A 145 -9.06 -3.30 2.89
CA GLU A 145 -10.49 -3.08 2.65
C GLU A 145 -10.71 -2.01 1.58
N VAL A 146 -11.61 -2.27 0.62
CA VAL A 146 -11.89 -1.37 -0.51
C VAL A 146 -13.39 -1.07 -0.70
N MET A 147 -14.23 -1.28 0.33
CA MET A 147 -15.68 -1.03 0.26
C MET A 147 -16.10 0.44 0.09
N GLY A 148 -15.16 1.39 0.15
CA GLY A 148 -15.44 2.82 0.25
C GLY A 148 -14.70 3.70 -0.77
N PRO A 149 -14.49 5.00 -0.43
CA PRO A 149 -13.76 5.94 -1.28
C PRO A 149 -12.38 5.45 -1.73
N LYS A 150 -11.71 4.62 -0.90
CA LYS A 150 -10.44 3.97 -1.24
C LYS A 150 -10.55 3.10 -2.50
N GLY A 151 -11.61 2.32 -2.66
CA GLY A 151 -11.84 1.51 -3.86
C GLY A 151 -12.02 2.37 -5.11
N ARG A 152 -12.84 3.43 -5.02
CA ARG A 152 -13.06 4.36 -6.13
C ARG A 152 -11.78 5.11 -6.53
N LEU A 153 -10.96 5.48 -5.55
CA LEU A 153 -9.63 6.04 -5.80
C LEU A 153 -8.77 5.06 -6.60
N PHE A 154 -8.73 3.79 -6.20
CA PHE A 154 -7.92 2.78 -6.90
C PHE A 154 -8.40 2.55 -8.34
N ASP A 155 -9.72 2.57 -8.57
CA ASP A 155 -10.28 2.53 -9.92
C ASP A 155 -9.87 3.76 -10.75
N LEU A 156 -9.90 4.97 -10.17
CA LEU A 156 -9.48 6.20 -10.82
C LEU A 156 -8.00 6.16 -11.22
N ILE A 157 -7.13 5.72 -10.30
CA ILE A 157 -5.69 5.61 -10.56
C ILE A 157 -5.44 4.62 -11.70
N ARG A 158 -6.12 3.48 -11.69
CA ARG A 158 -6.03 2.50 -12.79
C ARG A 158 -6.47 3.11 -14.11
N GLN A 159 -7.66 3.71 -14.18
CA GLN A 159 -8.18 4.33 -15.40
C GLN A 159 -7.22 5.42 -15.92
N SER A 160 -6.59 6.17 -15.02
CA SER A 160 -5.63 7.22 -15.38
C SER A 160 -4.35 6.70 -16.03
N SER A 161 -4.00 5.42 -15.84
CA SER A 161 -2.86 4.77 -16.49
C SER A 161 -3.18 4.24 -17.90
N GLU A 162 -4.46 4.09 -18.25
CA GLU A 162 -4.88 3.52 -19.53
C GLU A 162 -4.60 4.50 -20.67
N GLY A 163 -3.67 4.14 -21.56
CA GLY A 163 -3.28 5.00 -22.69
C GLY A 163 -2.43 6.22 -22.29
N TRP A 164 -1.88 6.25 -21.07
CA TRP A 164 -1.01 7.32 -20.63
C TRP A 164 0.24 7.43 -21.51
N ASP A 165 0.58 8.66 -21.92
CA ASP A 165 1.61 8.98 -22.92
C ASP A 165 2.94 9.48 -22.31
N GLY A 166 3.02 9.54 -20.98
CA GLY A 166 4.19 10.07 -20.27
C GLY A 166 4.02 11.51 -19.77
N ALA A 167 2.99 12.25 -20.21
CA ALA A 167 2.76 13.62 -19.79
C ALA A 167 2.18 13.70 -18.38
N ASP A 168 2.57 14.73 -17.61
CA ASP A 168 2.11 14.93 -16.24
C ASP A 168 2.30 13.69 -15.34
N PRO A 169 3.57 13.27 -15.12
CA PRO A 169 3.90 11.98 -14.53
C PRO A 169 3.64 11.89 -13.02
N VAL A 170 3.51 13.02 -12.33
CA VAL A 170 3.22 13.08 -10.89
C VAL A 170 2.07 14.04 -10.65
N ARG A 171 0.98 13.51 -10.13
CA ARG A 171 -0.30 14.20 -9.92
C ARG A 171 -0.61 14.31 -8.44
N PRO A 172 -1.35 15.36 -8.01
CA PRO A 172 -1.86 15.45 -6.65
C PRO A 172 -2.73 14.24 -6.31
N PHE A 173 -2.60 13.75 -5.07
CA PHE A 173 -3.49 12.71 -4.58
C PHE A 173 -4.94 13.22 -4.50
N PRO A 174 -5.95 12.50 -5.03
CA PRO A 174 -7.34 12.91 -4.94
C PRO A 174 -7.83 12.95 -3.49
N ASP A 175 -8.72 13.90 -3.18
CA ASP A 175 -9.34 13.99 -1.87
C ASP A 175 -10.39 12.86 -1.70
N LEU A 176 -10.13 11.93 -0.79
CA LEU A 176 -11.00 10.80 -0.48
C LEU A 176 -12.41 11.22 -0.02
N SER A 177 -12.60 12.43 0.52
CA SER A 177 -13.91 12.92 0.93
C SER A 177 -14.80 13.33 -0.25
N THR A 178 -14.19 13.57 -1.41
CA THR A 178 -14.88 13.97 -2.65
C THR A 178 -15.19 12.81 -3.59
N LEU A 179 -14.69 11.62 -3.26
CA LEU A 179 -14.87 10.39 -4.04
C LEU A 179 -16.07 9.60 -3.57
#